data_AF-A0A5K1H7S8-F1
#
_entry.id   AF-A0A5K1H7S8-F1
#
_cell.length_a   1.000
_cell.length_b   1.000
_cell.length_c   1.000
_cell.angle_alpha   90.00
_cell.angle_beta   90.00
_cell.angle_gamma   90.00
#
_symmetry.space_group_name_H-M   'P 1'
#
loop_
_entity.id
_entity.type
_entity.pdbx_description
1 polymer ?
#
loop_
_entity_poly.entity_id
_entity_poly.type
_entity_poly.pdbx_seq_one_letter_code
_entity_poly.pdbx_strand_id
1 'polypeptide(L)' 'MKIQCDVCSKEEASLFCCADEAALCKACDQRVHHANKLAGKHQRLPLHLPPSSKQSPLCDICK' A
#
# COMPACT_ATOMS: atom_id res chain seq x y z
N MET A 1 13.79 2.48 0.10
CA MET A 1 13.47 2.57 1.55
C MET A 1 12.20 1.76 1.79
N LYS A 2 12.17 0.90 2.80
CA LYS A 2 11.02 0.04 3.10
C LYS A 2 10.18 0.70 4.20
N ILE A 3 8.87 0.81 4.01
CA ILE A 3 7.93 1.41 4.98
C ILE A 3 7.45 0.28 5.91
N GLN A 4 7.51 0.48 7.22
CA GLN A 4 6.98 -0.51 8.19
C GLN A 4 5.49 -0.29 8.43
N CYS A 5 4.80 -1.34 8.89
CA CYS A 5 3.40 -1.21 9.27
C CYS A 5 3.22 -0.34 10.51
N ASP A 6 2.37 0.67 10.41
CA ASP A 6 2.09 1.63 11.49
C ASP A 6 1.39 0.99 12.70
N VAL A 7 0.69 -0.14 12.49
CA VAL A 7 -0.08 -0.81 13.55
C VAL A 7 0.76 -1.80 14.35
N CYS A 8 1.61 -2.59 13.71
CA CYS A 8 2.38 -3.64 14.40
C CYS A 8 3.86 -3.35 14.53
N SER A 9 4.42 -2.45 13.71
CA SER A 9 5.85 -2.09 13.65
C SER A 9 6.80 -3.29 13.50
N LYS A 10 6.28 -4.45 13.08
CA LYS A 10 7.02 -5.72 12.96
C LYS A 10 7.24 -6.12 11.51
N GLU A 11 6.21 -5.92 10.69
CA GLU A 11 6.18 -6.32 9.29
C GLU A 11 6.28 -5.10 8.37
N GLU A 12 6.79 -5.32 7.17
CA GLU A 12 6.76 -4.33 6.09
C GLU A 12 5.32 -4.02 5.68
N ALA A 13 5.03 -2.73 5.45
CA ALA A 13 3.76 -2.29 4.93
C ALA A 13 3.66 -2.63 3.44
N SER A 14 2.55 -3.27 3.08
CA SER A 14 2.25 -3.65 1.70
C SER A 14 1.18 -2.76 1.06
N LEU A 15 0.38 -2.08 1.90
CA LEU A 15 -0.78 -1.29 1.51
C LEU A 15 -0.75 0.04 2.25
N PHE A 16 -1.26 1.09 1.64
CA PHE A 16 -1.53 2.38 2.27
C PHE A 16 -3.02 2.68 2.18
N CYS A 17 -3.65 2.93 3.32
CA CYS A 17 -5.04 3.37 3.39
C CYS A 17 -5.08 4.91 3.36
N CYS A 18 -5.77 5.49 2.38
CA CYS A 18 -5.89 6.95 2.28
C CYS A 18 -6.81 7.55 3.35
N ALA A 19 -7.83 6.81 3.78
CA ALA A 19 -8.80 7.31 4.75
C ALA A 19 -8.24 7.33 6.18
N ASP A 20 -7.39 6.36 6.50
CA ASP A 20 -6.76 6.23 7.83
C ASP A 20 -5.33 6.83 7.85
N GLU A 21 -4.84 7.31 6.71
CA GLU A 21 -3.48 7.83 6.51
C GLU A 21 -2.38 6.87 7.02
N ALA A 22 -2.60 5.56 6.84
CA ALA A 22 -1.80 4.52 7.49
C ALA A 22 -1.24 3.48 6.49
N ALA A 23 0.03 3.15 6.67
CA ALA A 23 0.74 2.06 6.01
C ALA A 23 0.55 0.75 6.78
N LEU A 24 -0.07 -0.24 6.13
CA LEU A 24 -0.48 -1.51 6.75
C LEU A 24 0.18 -2.71 6.07
N CYS A 25 0.62 -3.67 6.88
CA CYS A 25 0.88 -5.03 6.40
C CYS A 25 -0.46 -5.74 6.13
N LYS A 26 -0.44 -6.81 5.32
CA LYS A 26 -1.66 -7.55 4.94
C LYS A 26 -2.50 -8.01 6.14
N ALA A 27 -1.86 -8.47 7.22
CA ALA A 27 -2.57 -8.95 8.40
C ALA A 27 -3.25 -7.81 9.19
N CYS A 28 -2.62 -6.63 9.26
CA CYS A 28 -3.24 -5.44 9.87
C CYS A 28 -4.35 -4.89 8.98
N ASP A 29 -4.15 -4.84 7.66
CA ASP A 29 -5.16 -4.43 6.69
C ASP A 29 -6.45 -5.24 6.84
N GLN A 30 -6.35 -6.57 6.90
CA GLN A 30 -7.51 -7.44 7.08
C GLN A 30 -8.25 -7.13 8.38
N ARG A 31 -7.53 -6.99 9.49
CA ARG A 31 -8.14 -6.68 10.80
C ARG A 31 -8.86 -5.33 10.79
N VAL A 32 -8.28 -4.30 10.19
CA VAL A 32 -8.87 -2.95 10.14
C VAL A 32 -10.06 -2.92 9.17
N HIS A 33 -9.86 -3.38 7.93
CA HIS A 33 -10.80 -3.18 6.83
C HIS A 33 -11.90 -4.24 6.74
N HIS A 34 -11.76 -5.38 7.43
CA HIS A 34 -12.83 -6.40 7.51
C HIS A 34 -13.61 -6.32 8.84
N ALA A 35 -13.19 -5.48 9.79
CA ALA A 35 -13.92 -5.30 11.05
C ALA A 35 -15.35 -4.78 10.83
N ASN A 36 -15.58 -3.96 9.80
CA ASN A 36 -16.92 -3.47 9.46
C ASN A 36 -17.02 -3.06 7.98
N LYS A 37 -18.27 -2.90 7.49
CA LYS A 37 -18.56 -2.54 6.10
C LYS A 37 -18.08 -1.14 5.70
N LEU A 38 -17.91 -0.22 6.65
CA LEU A 38 -17.46 1.15 6.34
C LEU A 38 -15.97 1.15 6.05
N ALA A 39 -15.17 0.53 6.92
CA ALA A 39 -13.73 0.37 6.76
C ALA A 39 -13.40 -0.39 5.47
N GLY A 40 -14.19 -1.41 5.10
CA GLY A 40 -14.00 -2.14 3.84
C GLY A 40 -14.12 -1.29 2.57
N LYS A 41 -14.70 -0.08 2.65
CA LYS A 41 -14.80 0.88 1.54
C LYS A 41 -13.59 1.81 1.43
N HIS A 42 -12.69 1.82 2.40
CA HIS A 42 -11.52 2.69 2.34
C HIS A 42 -10.66 2.33 1.11
N GLN A 43 -10.18 3.36 0.42
CA GLN A 43 -9.27 3.21 -0.70
C GLN A 43 -7.89 2.78 -0.18
N ARG A 44 -7.38 1.66 -0.73
CA ARG A 44 -6.11 1.06 -0.37
C ARG A 44 -5.21 0.99 -1.60
N LEU A 45 -4.00 1.53 -1.49
CA LEU A 45 -3.01 1.58 -2.56
C LEU A 45 -1.87 0.60 -2.25
N PRO A 46 -1.42 -0.24 -3.21
CA PRO A 46 -0.26 -1.09 -3.01
C PRO A 46 1.02 -0.26 -2.91
N LEU A 47 1.80 -0.48 -1.84
CA LEU A 47 3.11 0.16 -1.65
C LEU A 47 4.22 -0.57 -2.41
N HIS A 48 4.06 -1.88 -2.59
CA HIS A 48 4.88 -2.66 -3.50
C HIS A 48 4.22 -2.70 -4.87
N LEU A 49 4.66 -1.81 -5.76
CA LEU A 49 4.63 -2.13 -7.19
C LEU A 49 5.55 -3.35 -7.35
N PRO A 50 5.13 -4.46 -8.00
CA PRO A 50 6.12 -5.37 -8.55
C PRO A 50 7.08 -4.51 -9.39
N PRO A 51 8.38 -4.84 -9.48
CA PRO A 51 9.17 -4.34 -10.59
C PRO A 51 8.45 -4.88 -11.83
N SER A 52 7.54 -4.09 -12.39
CA SER A 52 6.94 -4.38 -13.66
C SER A 52 8.12 -4.32 -14.61
N SER A 53 8.62 -5.51 -14.93
CA SER A 53 9.40 -5.76 -16.13
C SER A 53 8.52 -5.32 -17.29
N LYS A 54 8.51 -4.02 -17.57
CA LYS A 54 7.99 -3.34 -18.76
C LYS A 54 8.20 -1.84 -18.55
N GLN A 55 9.34 -1.40 -19.06
CA GLN A 55 9.66 -0.04 -19.51
C GLN A 55 8.98 1.09 -18.75
N SER A 56 9.78 1.83 -17.98
CA SER A 56 9.57 3.27 -17.86
C SER A 56 9.19 3.81 -19.25
N PRO A 57 8.08 4.56 -19.40
CA PRO A 57 7.80 5.22 -20.67
C PRO A 57 9.04 6.04 -21.01
N LEU A 58 9.64 5.75 -22.17
CA LEU A 58 10.81 6.48 -22.63
C LEU A 58 10.44 7.96 -22.63
N CYS A 59 11.26 8.79 -21.99
CA CYS A 59 11.06 10.22 -21.97
C CYS A 59 11.12 10.75 -23.41
N ASP A 60 9.98 11.18 -23.96
CA ASP A 60 9.92 11.74 -25.33
C ASP A 60 10.72 13.04 -25.49
N ILE A 61 11.18 13.64 -24.37
CA ILE A 61 11.93 14.90 -24.32
C ILE A 61 13.46 14.66 -24.40
N CYS A 62 13.97 13.52 -23.93
CA CYS A 62 15.41 13.27 -23.81
C CYS A 62 15.95 12.29 -24.86
N LYS A 63 15.42 12.33 -26.09
CA LYS A 63 15.86 11.48 -27.22
C LYS A 63 17.37 11.50 -27.41
#